data_AF-A0A529CGY6-F1
#
_entry.id   AF-A0A529CGY6-F1
#
_cell.length_a   1.000
_cell.length_b   1.000
_cell.length_c   1.000
_cell.angle_alpha   90.00
_cell.angle_beta   90.00
_cell.angle_gamma   90.00
#
_symmetry.space_group_name_H-M   'P 1'
#
loop_
_entity.id
_entity.type
_entity.pdbx_description
1 polymer ?
#
loop_
_entity_poly.entity_id
_entity_poly.type
_entity_poly.pdbx_seq_one_letter_code
_entity_poly.pdbx_strand_id
1 'polypeptide(L)' 'MADRDRWIIHIKELRARHGVSLLEAERIALSDPHWRRWVERQINTDERCRKFARTHMAANRQASLIYKDGGVLKVR' A
#
# COMPACT_ATOMS: atom_id res chain seq x y z
N MET A 1 -7.07 -14.40 2.55
CA MET A 1 -7.91 -13.44 3.32
C MET A 1 -7.20 -12.95 4.57
N ALA A 2 -6.58 -13.82 5.38
CA ALA A 2 -5.87 -13.44 6.62
C ALA A 2 -4.82 -12.30 6.46
N ASP A 3 -4.00 -12.32 5.40
CA ASP A 3 -2.94 -11.30 5.27
C ASP A 3 -3.46 -9.90 4.90
N ARG A 4 -4.64 -9.80 4.26
CA ARG A 4 -5.27 -8.50 4.00
C ARG A 4 -5.77 -7.86 5.28
N ASP A 5 -6.36 -8.66 6.16
CA ASP A 5 -6.83 -8.17 7.46
C ASP A 5 -5.64 -7.79 8.35
N ARG A 6 -4.54 -8.56 8.27
CA ARG A 6 -3.26 -8.19 8.91
C ARG A 6 -2.72 -6.86 8.40
N TRP A 7 -2.73 -6.62 7.09
CA TRP A 7 -2.35 -5.32 6.52
C TRP A 7 -3.20 -4.17 7.08
N ILE A 8 -4.52 -4.33 7.09
CA ILE A 8 -5.43 -3.30 7.59
C ILE A 8 -5.19 -3.00 9.07
N ILE A 9 -5.01 -4.04 9.89
CA ILE A 9 -4.70 -3.90 11.32
C ILE A 9 -3.35 -3.20 11.50
N HIS A 10 -2.32 -3.62 10.76
CA HIS A 10 -0.99 -3.04 10.83
C HIS A 10 -1.00 -1.54 10.51
N ILE A 11 -1.71 -1.12 9.47
CA ILE A 11 -1.86 0.31 9.13
C ILE A 11 -2.59 1.08 10.23
N LYS A 12 -3.65 0.51 10.83
CA LYS A 12 -4.35 1.14 11.96
C LYS A 12 -3.44 1.31 13.17
N GLU A 13 -2.65 0.29 13.50
CA GLU A 13 -1.69 0.33 14.61
C GLU A 13 -0.61 1.40 14.36
N LEU A 14 -0.05 1.48 13.15
CA LEU A 14 0.93 2.51 12.81
C LEU A 14 0.34 3.93 12.94
N ARG A 15 -0.89 4.13 12.47
CA ARG A 15 -1.58 5.41 12.63
C ARG A 15 -1.81 5.77 14.09
N ALA A 16 -2.27 4.81 14.90
CA ALA A 16 -2.52 5.03 16.32
C ALA A 16 -1.22 5.28 17.10
N ARG A 17 -0.16 4.53 16.81
CA ARG A 17 1.14 4.62 17.49
C ARG A 17 1.91 5.90 17.15
N HIS A 18 1.87 6.34 15.89
CA HIS A 18 2.66 7.48 15.43
C HIS A 18 1.84 8.76 15.27
N GLY A 19 0.51 8.72 15.37
CA GLY A 19 -0.35 9.89 15.18
C GLY A 19 -0.34 10.43 13.74
N VAL A 20 -0.08 9.57 12.76
CA VAL A 20 0.16 9.97 11.37
C VAL A 20 -1.05 9.79 10.45
N SER A 21 -0.99 10.45 9.30
CA SER A 21 -1.97 10.27 8.21
C SER A 21 -1.94 8.85 7.64
N LEU A 22 -2.97 8.49 6.87
CA LEU A 22 -3.00 7.18 6.20
C LEU A 22 -1.80 7.00 5.26
N LEU A 23 -1.48 8.01 4.45
CA LEU A 23 -0.37 7.97 3.51
C LEU A 23 0.98 7.79 4.21
N GLU A 24 1.19 8.49 5.34
CA GLU A 24 2.41 8.35 6.13
C GLU A 24 2.50 6.96 6.78
N ALA A 25 1.39 6.42 7.30
CA ALA A 25 1.38 5.05 7.83
C ALA A 25 1.68 4.01 6.75
N GLU A 26 1.13 4.17 5.55
CA GLU A 26 1.45 3.31 4.40
C GLU A 26 2.93 3.43 4.02
N ARG A 27 3.52 4.63 4.06
CA ARG A 27 4.96 4.82 3.81
C ARG A 27 5.82 4.11 4.85
N ILE A 28 5.46 4.19 6.12
CA ILE A 28 6.16 3.49 7.21
C ILE A 28 6.04 1.97 7.00
N ALA A 29 4.83 1.46 6.74
CA ALA A 29 4.62 0.04 6.50
C ALA A 29 5.40 -0.48 5.29
N LEU A 30 5.40 0.28 4.18
CA LEU A 30 6.08 -0.08 2.93
C LEU A 30 7.61 0.09 3.01
N SER A 31 8.13 0.68 4.08
CA SER A 31 9.56 0.65 4.39
C SER A 31 10.02 -0.75 4.83
N ASP A 32 9.10 -1.61 5.28
CA ASP A 32 9.37 -3.03 5.53
C ASP A 32 9.38 -3.83 4.21
N PRO A 33 10.51 -4.47 3.84
CA PRO A 33 10.62 -5.27 2.62
C PRO A 33 9.64 -6.44 2.53
N HIS A 34 9.16 -6.96 3.65
CA HIS A 34 8.16 -8.04 3.68
C HIS A 34 6.81 -7.50 3.20
N TRP A 35 6.36 -6.40 3.79
CA TRP A 35 5.11 -5.74 3.42
C TRP A 35 5.16 -5.18 2.00
N ARG A 36 6.28 -4.58 1.60
CA ARG A 36 6.48 -4.11 0.22
C ARG A 36 6.26 -5.23 -0.79
N ARG A 37 6.93 -6.37 -0.62
CA ARG A 37 6.79 -7.54 -1.51
C ARG A 37 5.37 -8.09 -1.51
N TRP A 38 4.73 -8.13 -0.35
CA TRP A 38 3.35 -8.59 -0.25
C TRP A 38 2.39 -7.64 -1.00
N VAL A 39 2.47 -6.34 -0.76
CA VAL A 39 1.61 -5.34 -1.43
C VAL A 39 1.83 -5.37 -2.94
N GLU A 40 3.08 -5.38 -3.42
CA GLU A 40 3.39 -5.49 -4.84
C GLU A 40 2.79 -6.74 -5.47
N ARG A 41 2.84 -7.88 -4.79
CA ARG A 41 2.17 -9.09 -5.26
C ARG A 41 0.65 -8.88 -5.32
N GLN A 42 0.03 -8.40 -4.25
CA GLN A 42 -1.42 -8.25 -4.17
C GLN A 42 -1.98 -7.28 -5.22
N ILE A 43 -1.37 -6.11 -5.43
CA ILE A 43 -1.86 -5.11 -6.40
C ILE A 43 -1.74 -5.61 -7.85
N ASN A 44 -0.87 -6.57 -8.12
CA ASN A 44 -0.72 -7.18 -9.44
C ASN A 44 -1.57 -8.44 -9.62
N THR A 45 -1.84 -9.23 -8.57
CA THR A 45 -2.60 -10.49 -8.70
C THR A 45 -4.09 -10.39 -8.36
N ASP A 46 -4.48 -9.50 -7.45
CA ASP A 46 -5.87 -9.34 -6.99
C ASP A 46 -6.49 -8.07 -7.59
N GLU A 47 -7.61 -8.22 -8.30
CA GLU A 47 -8.28 -7.11 -9.01
C GLU A 47 -8.79 -6.03 -8.05
N ARG A 48 -9.27 -6.41 -6.86
CA ARG A 48 -9.72 -5.45 -5.85
C ARG A 48 -8.53 -4.64 -5.35
N CYS A 49 -7.41 -5.30 -5.03
CA CYS A 49 -6.18 -4.62 -4.64
C CYS A 49 -5.64 -3.71 -5.73
N ARG A 50 -5.72 -4.14 -7.00
CA ARG A 50 -5.37 -3.32 -8.17
C ARG A 50 -6.23 -2.07 -8.28
N LYS A 51 -7.54 -2.18 -8.04
CA LYS A 51 -8.45 -1.02 -8.02
C LYS A 51 -8.08 -0.05 -6.90
N PHE A 52 -7.82 -0.54 -5.69
CA PHE A 52 -7.36 0.29 -4.57
C PHE A 52 -6.04 0.99 -4.89
N ALA A 53 -5.07 0.29 -5.48
CA ALA A 53 -3.81 0.88 -5.90
C ALA A 53 -4.00 2.02 -6.91
N ARG A 54 -4.90 1.85 -7.89
CA ARG A 54 -5.24 2.92 -8.85
C ARG A 54 -5.91 4.11 -8.16
N THR A 55 -6.83 3.87 -7.23
CA THR A 55 -7.44 4.94 -6.43
C THR A 55 -6.39 5.69 -5.60
N HIS A 56 -5.46 4.97 -4.99
CA HIS A 56 -4.35 5.55 -4.24
C HIS A 56 -3.43 6.41 -5.14
N MET A 57 -3.15 5.97 -6.37
CA MET A 57 -2.44 6.78 -7.37
C MET A 57 -3.21 8.04 -7.75
N ALA A 58 -4.52 7.93 -7.99
CA ALA A 58 -5.36 9.07 -8.37
C ALA A 58 -5.49 10.11 -7.24
N ALA A 59 -5.65 9.65 -5.99
CA ALA A 59 -5.81 10.52 -4.83
C ALA A 59 -4.52 11.25 -4.44
N ASN A 60 -3.38 10.55 -4.46
CA ASN A 60 -2.11 11.10 -3.96
C ASN A 60 -1.24 11.74 -5.05
N ARG A 61 -1.53 11.51 -6.33
CA ARG A 61 -0.77 12.04 -7.49
C ARG A 61 0.74 11.86 -7.30
N GLN A 62 1.48 12.97 -7.14
CA GLN A 62 2.94 12.96 -6.98
C GLN A 62 3.41 12.33 -5.66
N ALA A 63 2.56 12.35 -4.63
CA ALA A 63 2.83 11.73 -3.34
C ALA A 63 2.50 10.23 -3.33
N SER A 64 2.06 9.66 -4.46
CA SER A 64 1.74 8.25 -4.51
C SER A 64 2.98 7.38 -4.29
N LEU A 65 2.85 6.47 -3.34
CA LEU A 65 3.76 5.36 -3.06
C LEU A 65 3.71 4.25 -4.11
N ILE A 66 2.79 4.32 -5.08
CA ILE A 66 2.64 3.33 -6.14
C ILE A 66 2.87 4.01 -7.48
N TYR A 67 3.66 3.37 -8.34
CA TYR A 67 3.87 3.79 -9.71
C TYR A 67 3.62 2.64 -10.69
N LYS A 68 3.41 2.97 -11.96
CA LYS A 68 3.22 1.99 -13.02
C LYS A 68 4.50 1.91 -13.85
N ASP A 69 5.01 0.69 -14.03
CA ASP A 69 6.21 0.39 -14.82
C ASP A 69 5.90 -0.75 -15.80
N GLY A 70 5.97 -0.48 -17.10
CA GLY A 70 5.79 -1.50 -18.14
C GLY A 70 4.45 -2.26 -18.10
N GLY A 71 3.42 -1.74 -17.44
CA GLY A 71 2.14 -2.45 -17.25
C GLY A 71 1.94 -3.08 -15.87
N VAL A 72 3.00 -3.14 -15.06
CA VAL A 72 3.02 -3.67 -13.69
C VAL A 72 2.93 -2.51 -12.70
N LEU A 73 2.24 -2.71 -11.58
CA LEU A 73 2.23 -1.74 -10.48
C LEU A 73 3.36 -2.06 -9.51
N LYS A 74 4.14 -1.05 -9.11
CA LYS A 74 5.29 -1.19 -8.19
C LYS A 74 5.17 -0.20 -7.05
N VAL A 75 5.73 -0.56 -5.89
CA VAL A 75 5.84 0.35 -4.75
C VAL A 75 7.15 1.14 -4.88
N ARG A 76 7.14 2.42 -4.53
CA ARG A 76 8.30 3.32 -4.57
C ARG A 76 9.33 2.99 -3.49
#